data_AF-A0A954HSH1-F1
#
_entry.id   AF-A0A954HSH1-F1
#
_cell.length_a   1.000
_cell.length_b   1.000
_cell.length_c   1.000
_cell.angle_alpha   90.00
_cell.angle_beta   90.00
_cell.angle_gamma   90.00
#
_symmetry.space_group_name_H-M   'P 1'
#
loop_
_entity.id
_entity.type
_entity.pdbx_description
1 polymer ?
#
loop_
_entity_poly.entity_id
_entity_poly.type
_entity_poly.pdbx_seq_one_letter_code
_entity_poly.pdbx_strand_id
1 'polypeptide(L)' 'MSKLWICFLDGKECGPFTSEKVRLMVENGQIGPADLLRRQGQSTWKKARELPGLIREQPPQELPPRRKRKQTPPKKRFL' A
#
# COMPACT_ATOMS: atom_id res chain seq x y z
N MET A 1 -18.54 -6.97 -7.90
CA MET A 1 -17.97 -5.62 -8.05
C MET A 1 -16.59 -5.57 -7.39
N SER A 2 -15.54 -5.43 -8.17
CA SER A 2 -14.15 -5.31 -7.73
C SER A 2 -13.92 -3.94 -7.06
N LYS A 3 -13.45 -3.92 -5.81
CA LYS A 3 -13.15 -2.70 -5.07
C LYS A 3 -11.72 -2.27 -5.39
N LEU A 4 -11.56 -1.11 -6.04
CA LEU A 4 -10.28 -0.50 -6.37
C LEU A 4 -9.84 0.48 -5.27
N TRP A 5 -8.53 0.53 -5.00
CA TRP A 5 -7.90 1.26 -3.90
C TRP A 5 -6.73 2.09 -4.39
N ILE A 6 -6.58 3.30 -3.85
CA ILE A 6 -5.45 4.19 -4.08
C ILE A 6 -4.69 4.31 -2.76
N CYS A 7 -3.38 4.11 -2.81
CA CYS A 7 -2.48 4.19 -1.66
C CYS A 7 -1.63 5.45 -1.76
N PHE A 8 -1.40 6.16 -0.67
CA PHE A 8 -0.50 7.31 -0.63
C PHE A 8 0.83 6.90 -0.02
N LEU A 9 1.84 6.82 -0.88
CA LEU A 9 3.15 6.27 -0.58
C LEU A 9 4.21 7.33 -0.91
N ASP A 10 5.04 7.72 0.08
CA ASP A 10 6.12 8.71 -0.09
C ASP A 10 5.66 10.04 -0.71
N GLY A 11 4.47 10.53 -0.33
CA GLY A 11 3.92 11.78 -0.86
C GLY A 11 3.25 11.62 -2.24
N LYS A 12 3.15 10.40 -2.77
CA LYS A 12 2.55 10.14 -4.08
C LYS A 12 1.42 9.13 -4.01
N GLU A 13 0.33 9.44 -4.71
CA GLU A 13 -0.76 8.49 -4.93
C GLU A 13 -0.32 7.37 -5.89
N CYS A 14 -0.51 6.13 -5.47
CA CYS A 14 -0.21 4.91 -6.19
C CYS A 14 -1.49 4.08 -6.30
N GLY A 15 -1.90 3.73 -7.52
CA GLY A 15 -3.09 2.94 -7.78
C GLY A 15 -3.73 3.29 -9.13
N PRO A 16 -4.95 2.80 -9.42
CA PRO A 16 -5.81 1.98 -8.56
C PRO A 16 -5.38 0.50 -8.50
N PHE A 17 -5.37 -0.07 -7.30
CA PHE A 17 -5.06 -1.47 -7.03
C PHE A 17 -6.30 -2.24 -6.60
N THR A 18 -6.39 -3.53 -6.94
CA THR A 18 -7.42 -4.42 -6.42
C THR A 18 -7.17 -4.73 -4.94
N SER A 19 -8.20 -5.13 -4.20
CA SER A 19 -8.07 -5.55 -2.79
C SER A 19 -7.00 -6.62 -2.57
N GLU A 20 -6.88 -7.58 -3.50
CA GLU A 20 -5.83 -8.61 -3.45
C GLU A 20 -4.44 -8.02 -3.59
N LYS A 21 -4.25 -7.07 -4.53
CA LYS A 21 -2.96 -6.40 -4.72
C LYS A 21 -2.58 -5.58 -3.50
N VAL A 22 -3.52 -4.84 -2.90
CA VAL A 22 -3.26 -4.09 -1.66
C VAL A 22 -2.86 -5.03 -0.53
N ARG A 23 -3.55 -6.17 -0.37
CA ARG A 23 -3.18 -7.18 0.64
C ARG A 23 -1.76 -7.70 0.43
N LEU A 24 -1.41 -8.08 -0.80
CA LEU A 24 -0.03 -8.48 -1.14
C LEU A 24 0.97 -7.37 -0.83
N MET A 25 0.64 -6.11 -1.07
CA MET A 25 1.50 -4.98 -0.75
C MET A 25 1.67 -4.80 0.77
N VAL A 26 0.64 -5.04 1.58
CA VAL A 26 0.74 -5.07 3.04
C VAL A 26 1.61 -6.23 3.50
N GLU A 27 1.35 -7.44 3.00
CA GLU A 27 2.10 -8.66 3.34
C GLU A 27 3.58 -8.55 2.94
N ASN A 28 3.88 -7.87 1.83
CA ASN A 28 5.25 -7.56 1.39
C ASN A 28 5.90 -6.39 2.13
N GLY A 29 5.21 -5.75 3.08
CA GLY A 29 5.69 -4.57 3.80
C GLY A 29 5.82 -3.31 2.94
N GLN A 30 5.21 -3.28 1.75
CA GLN A 30 5.14 -2.10 0.90
C GLN A 30 4.15 -1.07 1.43
N ILE A 31 3.09 -1.50 2.11
CA ILE A 31 2.11 -0.65 2.79
C ILE A 31 2.21 -0.93 4.29
N GLY A 32 2.60 0.08 5.05
CA GLY A 32 2.66 0.03 6.51
C GLY A 32 1.38 0.54 7.18
N PRO A 33 1.21 0.31 8.49
CA PRO A 33 0.05 0.76 9.27
C PRO A 33 -0.19 2.27 9.30
N ALA A 34 0.86 3.05 9.09
CA ALA A 34 0.79 4.51 9.04
C ALA A 34 0.50 5.06 7.64
N ASP A 35 0.62 4.23 6.59
CA ASP A 35 0.40 4.69 5.22
C ASP A 35 -1.10 4.91 4.98
N LEU A 36 -1.44 5.88 4.13
CA LEU A 36 -2.83 6.25 3.86
C LEU A 36 -3.36 5.50 2.63
N LEU A 37 -4.61 5.07 2.70
CA LEU A 37 -5.32 4.41 1.62
C LEU A 37 -6.73 5.00 1.49
N ARG A 38 -7.21 5.11 0.26
CA ARG A 38 -8.58 5.48 -0.04
C ARG A 38 -9.16 4.53 -1.07
N ARG A 39 -10.49 4.41 -1.08
CA ARG A 39 -11.18 3.66 -2.13
C ARG A 39 -11.30 4.56 -3.35
N GLN A 40 -11.22 3.98 -4.55
CA GLN A 40 -11.51 4.73 -5.77
C GLN A 40 -12.95 5.26 -5.70
N GLY A 41 -13.12 6.56 -5.98
CA GLY A 41 -14.41 7.25 -5.82
C GLY A 41 -14.70 7.75 -4.41
N GLN A 42 -13.83 7.47 -3.42
CA GLN A 42 -13.87 8.14 -2.12
C GLN A 42 -12.76 9.19 -2.00
N SER A 43 -13.11 10.32 -1.41
CA SER A 43 -12.18 11.42 -1.10
C SER A 43 -11.51 11.26 0.26
N THR A 44 -12.00 10.34 1.09
CA THR A 44 -11.49 10.13 2.44
C THR A 44 -10.32 9.15 2.44
N TRP A 45 -9.17 9.65 2.88
CA TRP A 45 -8.01 8.84 3.20
C TRP A 45 -8.16 8.22 4.59
N LYS A 46 -7.85 6.94 4.71
CA LYS A 46 -7.81 6.21 5.98
C LYS A 46 -6.46 5.55 6.14
N LYS A 47 -5.94 5.47 7.36
CA LYS A 47 -4.67 4.76 7.59
C LYS A 47 -4.89 3.26 7.39
N ALA A 48 -3.88 2.55 6.92
CA ALA A 48 -3.96 1.11 6.72
C ALA A 48 -4.35 0.36 8.00
N ARG A 49 -3.87 0.83 9.17
CA ARG A 49 -4.24 0.30 10.49
C ARG A 49 -5.71 0.51 10.87
N GLU A 50 -6.37 1.52 10.30
CA GLU A 50 -7.78 1.84 10.57
C GLU A 50 -8.72 1.06 9.65
N LEU A 51 -8.17 0.31 8.69
CA LEU A 51 -8.93 -0.53 7.78
C LEU A 51 -9.01 -1.96 8.34
N PRO A 52 -10.15 -2.35 8.92
CA PRO A 52 -10.29 -3.67 9.52
C PRO A 52 -10.10 -4.76 8.46
N GLY A 53 -9.27 -5.76 8.78
CA GLY A 53 -8.93 -6.87 7.88
C GLY A 53 -7.87 -6.55 6.82
N LEU A 54 -7.34 -5.32 6.76
CA LEU A 54 -6.27 -4.97 5.84
C LEU A 54 -4.88 -5.26 6.43
N ILE A 55 -4.65 -4.83 7.67
CA ILE A 55 -3.46 -5.16 8.43
C ILE A 55 -3.87 -6.11 9.54
N ARG A 56 -3.29 -7.32 9.54
CA ARG A 56 -3.32 -8.17 10.74
C ARG A 56 -2.42 -7.53 11.78
N GLU A 57 -2.92 -7.40 13.00
CA GLU A 57 -2.12 -7.03 14.18
C GLU A 57 -1.07 -8.12 14.42
N GLN A 58 -0.01 -8.14 13.61
CA GLN A 58 1.20 -8.81 14.03
C GLN A 58 1.73 -8.00 15.22
N PRO A 59 2.12 -8.67 16.33
CA PRO A 59 2.84 -8.00 17.41
C PRO A 59 4.02 -7.23 16.81
N PRO A 60 4.53 -6.17 17.48
CA PRO A 60 5.64 -5.34 17.00
C PRO A 60 6.92 -6.18 16.91
N GLN A 61 6.98 -7.06 15.92
CA GLN A 61 8.17 -7.72 15.46
C GLN A 61 8.93 -6.61 14.75
N GLU A 62 10.13 -6.34 15.25
CA GLU A 62 11.07 -5.36 14.72
C GLU A 62 10.97 -5.34 13.19
N LEU A 63 10.28 -4.31 12.67
CA LEU A 63 10.08 -4.16 11.25
C LEU A 63 11.48 -4.19 10.64
N PRO A 64 11.81 -5.12 9.72
CA PRO A 64 13.05 -4.99 8.97
C PRO A 64 13.05 -3.56 8.42
N PRO A 65 14.15 -2.79 8.60
CA PRO A 65 14.18 -1.37 8.34
C PRO A 65 13.55 -1.17 6.98
N ARG A 66 12.42 -0.43 6.92
CA ARG A 66 11.61 -0.21 5.71
C ARG A 66 12.60 -0.16 4.55
N ARG A 67 12.73 -1.25 3.79
CA ARG A 67 13.76 -1.34 2.74
C ARG A 67 13.44 -0.16 1.87
N LYS A 68 14.25 0.91 1.93
CA LYS A 68 14.02 2.18 1.23
C LYS A 68 13.46 1.79 -0.12
N ARG A 69 12.18 2.10 -0.37
CA ARG A 69 11.41 1.49 -1.46
C ARG A 69 12.29 1.61 -2.69
N LYS A 70 12.90 0.50 -3.13
CA LYS A 70 13.47 0.41 -4.46
C LYS A 70 12.24 0.42 -5.34
N GLN A 71 11.71 1.62 -5.62
CA GLN A 71 11.06 1.89 -6.87
C GLN A 71 12.12 1.47 -7.89
N THR A 72 12.09 0.21 -8.34
CA THR A 72 12.82 -0.11 -9.55
C THR A 72 12.23 0.84 -10.58
N PRO A 73 13.03 1.75 -11.16
CA PRO A 73 12.55 2.54 -12.26
C PRO A 73 12.00 1.56 -13.30
N PRO A 74 10.88 1.87 -13.98
CA PRO A 74 10.47 1.04 -15.10
C PRO A 74 11.69 0.94 -15.99
N LYS A 75 12.17 -0.29 -16.20
CA LYS A 75 13.32 -0.56 -17.06
C LYS A 75 12.87 -0.06 -18.44
N LYS A 76 13.22 1.19 -18.78
CA LYS A 76 13.09 1.72 -20.13
C LYS A 76 13.84 0.74 -21.00
N ARG A 77 13.11 -0.14 -21.67
CA ARG A 77 13.67 -0.87 -22.79
C ARG A 77 13.37 0.00 -23.99
N PHE A 78 14.30 0.94 -24.21
CA PHE A 78 14.55 1.48 -25.54
C PHE A 78 14.85 0.28 -26.45
N LEU A 79 14.14 0.20 -27.58
CA LEU A 79 14.57 -0.24 -28.91
C LEU A 79 13.33 -0.30 -29.79
#